data_AF-A0A9P3CV48-F1
#
_entry.id   AF-A0A9P3CV48-F1
#
_cell.length_a   1.000
_cell.length_b   1.000
_cell.length_c   1.000
_cell.angle_alpha   90.00
_cell.angle_beta   90.00
_cell.angle_gamma   90.00
#
_symmetry.space_group_name_H-M   'P 1'
#
loop_
_entity.id
_entity.type
_entity.pdbx_description
1 polymer ?
#
loop_
_entity_poly.entity_id
_entity_poly.type
_entity_poly.pdbx_seq_one_letter_code
_entity_poly.pdbx_strand_id
1 'polypeptide(L)'
;MTHLNELYLILNKYLKWNKSHLKCFALIMLVIILKQTCNLSSASKALPIKCLPQSFYRRMQRFFAGQYFDYRQISQLIFNMFSFDQVQLTLDRTNWKWGKRNINILMLAIVYRGIAI
;
A
#
# COMPACT_ATOMS: atom_id res chain seq x y z
N MET A 1 -6.07 12.65 13.97
CA MET A 1 -5.82 11.20 14.23
C MET A 1 -7.06 10.32 14.03
N THR A 2 -8.27 10.89 13.98
CA THR A 2 -9.53 10.18 13.69
C THR A 2 -9.49 9.38 12.38
N HIS A 3 -9.07 10.00 11.27
CA HIS A 3 -8.98 9.32 9.96
C HIS A 3 -7.96 8.15 9.92
N LEU A 4 -6.93 8.18 10.78
CA LEU A 4 -5.99 7.06 10.88
C LEU A 4 -6.65 5.83 11.51
N ASN A 5 -7.53 6.05 12.48
CA ASN A 5 -8.26 4.97 13.14
C ASN A 5 -9.30 4.35 12.18
N GLU A 6 -10.01 5.18 11.41
CA GLU A 6 -10.94 4.71 10.37
C GLU A 6 -10.22 3.87 9.31
N LEU A 7 -9.12 4.38 8.76
CA LEU A 7 -8.30 3.65 7.78
C LEU A 7 -7.79 2.33 8.37
N TYR A 8 -7.31 2.34 9.61
CA TYR A 8 -6.90 1.13 10.32
C TYR A 8 -8.06 0.12 10.43
N LEU A 9 -9.26 0.56 10.78
CA LEU A 9 -10.42 -0.33 10.95
C LEU A 9 -10.82 -0.98 9.62
N ILE A 10 -10.84 -0.20 8.53
CA ILE A 10 -11.13 -0.70 7.18
C ILE A 10 -10.09 -1.74 6.78
N LEU A 11 -8.81 -1.42 6.91
CA LEU A 11 -7.71 -2.32 6.57
C LEU A 11 -7.74 -3.59 7.42
N ASN A 12 -8.01 -3.49 8.72
CA ASN A 12 -8.03 -4.62 9.66
C ASN A 12 -9.17 -5.62 9.38
N LYS A 13 -10.23 -5.20 8.68
CA LYS A 13 -11.32 -6.09 8.27
C LYS A 13 -10.87 -7.10 7.20
N TYR A 14 -9.93 -6.70 6.34
CA TYR A 14 -9.53 -7.49 5.16
C TYR A 14 -8.10 -8.03 5.26
N LEU A 15 -7.19 -7.27 5.86
CA LEU A 15 -5.79 -7.65 6.03
C LEU A 15 -5.60 -8.33 7.38
N LYS A 16 -5.27 -9.62 7.36
CA LYS A 16 -5.04 -10.43 8.57
C LYS A 16 -3.62 -10.25 9.11
N TRP A 17 -3.18 -9.00 9.21
CA TRP A 17 -1.83 -8.66 9.63
C TRP A 17 -1.75 -8.39 11.13
N ASN A 18 -0.53 -8.42 11.67
CA ASN A 18 -0.31 -7.95 13.04
C ASN A 18 -0.74 -6.48 13.18
N LYS A 19 -1.39 -6.14 14.29
CA LYS A 19 -1.86 -4.78 14.62
C LYS A 19 -0.78 -3.70 14.43
N SER A 20 0.46 -3.97 14.82
CA SER A 20 1.58 -3.02 14.69
C SER A 20 1.96 -2.77 13.23
N HIS A 21 1.95 -3.81 12.40
CA HIS A 21 2.21 -3.72 10.97
C HIS A 21 1.10 -2.98 10.24
N LEU A 22 -0.16 -3.27 10.59
CA LEU A 22 -1.32 -2.61 9.98
C LEU A 22 -1.37 -1.11 10.32
N LYS A 23 -1.03 -0.74 11.57
CA LYS A 23 -0.84 0.67 11.95
C LYS A 23 0.31 1.33 11.19
N CYS A 24 1.43 0.63 11.00
CA CYS A 24 2.55 1.12 10.23
C CYS A 24 2.15 1.37 8.77
N PHE A 25 1.44 0.41 8.17
CA PHE A 25 0.94 0.50 6.80
C PHE A 25 -0.03 1.66 6.60
N ALA A 26 -1.00 1.84 7.50
CA ALA A 26 -1.93 2.97 7.47
C ALA A 26 -1.18 4.32 7.51
N LEU A 27 -0.11 4.42 8.31
CA LEU A 27 0.73 5.62 8.34
C LEU A 27 1.53 5.80 7.04
N ILE A 28 2.07 4.72 6.46
CA ILE A 28 2.77 4.77 5.16
C ILE A 28 1.81 5.25 4.06
N MET A 29 0.59 4.70 3.97
CA MET A 29 -0.42 5.13 3.01
C MET A 29 -0.71 6.63 3.15
N LEU A 30 -0.90 7.11 4.39
CA LEU A 30 -1.14 8.52 4.65
C LEU A 30 0.03 9.41 4.20
N VAL A 31 1.27 8.98 4.44
CA VAL A 31 2.46 9.71 3.97
C VAL A 31 2.48 9.80 2.46
N ILE A 32 2.23 8.70 1.76
CA ILE A 32 2.26 8.65 0.29
C ILE A 32 1.18 9.58 -0.28
N ILE A 33 -0.04 9.57 0.28
CA ILE A 33 -1.14 10.42 -0.19
C ILE A 33 -0.82 11.91 0.07
N LEU A 34 -0.33 12.25 1.26
CA LEU A 34 -0.13 13.65 1.65
C LEU A 34 1.14 14.28 1.09
N LYS A 35 2.22 13.50 0.94
CA LYS A 35 3.54 14.00 0.52
C LYS A 35 4.01 13.49 -0.83
N GLN A 36 3.27 12.56 -1.43
CA GLN A 36 3.56 12.04 -2.78
C GLN A 36 5.01 11.58 -2.93
N THR A 37 5.56 10.97 -1.88
CA THR A 37 6.95 10.50 -1.85
C THR A 37 7.03 9.02 -1.50
N CYS A 38 7.83 8.29 -2.26
CA CYS A 38 8.22 6.91 -1.96
C CYS A 38 9.57 6.84 -1.21
N ASN A 39 10.25 7.97 -1.00
CA ASN A 39 11.51 7.99 -0.27
C ASN A 39 11.24 7.84 1.25
N LEU A 40 11.67 6.73 1.84
CA LEU A 40 11.41 6.42 3.25
C LEU A 40 12.02 7.46 4.22
N SER A 41 13.16 8.07 3.88
CA SER A 41 13.79 9.10 4.72
C SER A 41 12.94 10.36 4.74
N SER A 42 12.50 10.83 3.56
CA SER A 42 11.57 11.96 3.42
C SER A 42 10.23 11.65 4.10
N ALA A 43 9.71 10.43 3.88
CA ALA A 43 8.46 9.95 4.48
C ALA A 43 8.52 9.94 6.01
N SER A 44 9.67 9.65 6.61
CA SER A 44 9.80 9.59 8.07
C SER A 44 9.64 10.95 8.76
N LYS A 45 9.82 12.05 8.02
CA LYS A 45 9.69 13.44 8.48
C LYS A 45 8.33 14.05 8.13
N ALA A 46 7.49 13.31 7.40
CA ALA A 46 6.29 13.84 6.77
C ALA A 46 5.10 14.06 7.71
N LEU A 47 4.98 13.24 8.76
CA LEU A 47 3.81 13.22 9.65
C LEU A 47 4.13 13.81 11.02
N PRO A 48 3.21 14.60 11.62
CA PRO A 48 3.34 15.11 12.98
C PRO A 48 2.98 14.02 14.01
N ILE A 49 3.81 12.98 14.10
CA ILE A 49 3.65 11.89 15.07
C ILE A 49 4.59 12.10 16.27
N LYS A 50 4.17 11.64 17.46
CA LYS A 50 4.99 11.62 18.68
C LYS A 50 6.06 10.53 18.62
N CYS A 51 6.96 10.61 17.65
CA CYS A 51 8.04 9.66 17.43
C CYS A 51 9.20 10.36 16.72
N LEU A 52 10.44 9.98 17.04
CA LEU A 52 11.61 10.48 16.31
C LEU A 52 11.56 10.01 14.85
N PRO A 53 11.90 10.86 13.86
CA PRO A 53 11.92 10.47 12.45
C PRO A 53 12.75 9.21 12.19
N GLN A 54 13.92 9.09 12.84
CA GLN A 54 14.79 7.92 12.73
C GLN A 54 14.13 6.62 13.19
N SER A 55 13.30 6.69 14.25
CA SER A 55 12.56 5.54 14.76
C SER A 55 11.45 5.14 13.79
N PHE A 56 10.75 6.11 13.18
CA PHE A 56 9.74 5.80 12.17
C PHE A 56 10.36 5.25 10.89
N TYR A 57 11.49 5.79 10.45
CA TYR A 57 12.28 5.27 9.33
C TYR A 57 12.61 3.78 9.52
N ARG A 58 13.21 3.42 10.66
CA ARG A 58 13.51 2.02 11.00
C ARG A 58 12.25 1.15 11.04
N ARG A 59 11.13 1.67 11.54
CA ARG A 59 9.85 0.94 11.57
C ARG A 59 9.33 0.62 10.16
N MET A 60 9.42 1.57 9.22
CA MET A 60 9.05 1.33 7.81
C MET A 60 9.97 0.30 7.16
N GLN A 61 11.29 0.38 7.40
CA GLN A 61 12.24 -0.61 6.88
C GLN A 61 11.91 -2.03 7.37
N ARG A 62 11.65 -2.20 8.67
CA ARG A 62 11.26 -3.51 9.22
C ARG A 62 9.92 -4.00 8.66
N PHE A 63 8.97 -3.09 8.46
CA PHE A 63 7.69 -3.43 7.84
C PHE A 63 7.91 -4.01 6.44
N PHE A 64 8.63 -3.32 5.56
CA PHE A 64 8.87 -3.81 4.19
C PHE A 64 9.77 -5.06 4.14
N ALA A 65 10.67 -5.23 5.12
CA ALA A 65 11.53 -6.42 5.18
C ALA A 65 10.77 -7.68 5.63
N GLY A 66 9.72 -7.55 6.45
CA GLY A 66 9.05 -8.69 7.09
C GLY A 66 7.58 -8.87 6.74
N GLN A 67 6.90 -7.90 6.13
CA GLN A 67 5.49 -8.01 5.80
C GLN A 67 5.29 -8.79 4.50
N TYR A 68 4.53 -9.88 4.58
CA TYR A 68 4.04 -10.61 3.42
C TYR A 68 2.73 -10.00 2.90
N PHE A 69 2.66 -9.77 1.59
CA PHE A 69 1.47 -9.25 0.92
C PHE A 69 0.73 -10.40 0.23
N ASP A 70 -0.32 -10.89 0.88
CA ASP A 70 -1.20 -11.91 0.32
C ASP A 70 -2.12 -11.29 -0.74
N TYR A 71 -1.87 -11.59 -2.02
CA TYR A 71 -2.63 -11.06 -3.14
C TYR A 71 -4.13 -11.38 -3.05
N ARG A 72 -4.54 -12.47 -2.38
CA ARG A 72 -5.96 -12.76 -2.15
C ARG A 72 -6.58 -11.78 -1.14
N GLN A 73 -5.85 -11.39 -0.12
CA GLN A 73 -6.32 -10.38 0.84
C GLN A 73 -6.38 -9.00 0.20
N ILE A 74 -5.37 -8.66 -0.61
CA ILE A 74 -5.35 -7.40 -1.37
C ILE A 74 -6.51 -7.35 -2.37
N SER A 75 -6.76 -8.43 -3.12
CA SER A 75 -7.89 -8.46 -4.05
C SER A 75 -9.23 -8.35 -3.32
N GLN A 76 -9.43 -9.05 -2.20
CA GLN A 76 -10.63 -8.88 -1.38
C GLN A 76 -10.80 -7.44 -0.90
N LEU A 77 -9.75 -6.79 -0.42
CA LEU A 77 -9.80 -5.37 -0.03
C LEU A 77 -10.27 -4.50 -1.21
N ILE A 78 -9.66 -4.65 -2.38
CA ILE A 78 -10.00 -3.87 -3.59
C ILE A 78 -11.46 -4.14 -4.01
N PHE A 79 -11.87 -5.40 -4.15
CA PHE A 79 -13.24 -5.75 -4.54
C PHE A 79 -14.29 -5.18 -3.58
N ASN A 80 -13.98 -5.18 -2.28
CA ASN A 80 -14.88 -4.59 -1.28
C ASN A 80 -14.90 -3.07 -1.30
N MET A 81 -13.76 -2.41 -1.58
CA MET A 81 -13.69 -0.95 -1.69
C MET A 81 -14.52 -0.41 -2.86
N PHE A 82 -14.56 -1.14 -3.98
CA PHE A 82 -15.26 -0.70 -5.18
C PHE A 82 -16.63 -1.37 -5.39
N SER A 83 -16.97 -2.38 -4.58
CA SER A 83 -18.22 -3.15 -4.65
C SER A 83 -18.55 -3.62 -6.08
N PHE A 84 -17.62 -4.32 -6.71
CA PHE A 84 -17.80 -4.81 -8.08
C PHE A 84 -18.84 -5.94 -8.15
N ASP A 85 -19.84 -5.80 -9.01
CA ASP A 85 -20.78 -6.89 -9.37
C ASP A 85 -20.28 -7.68 -10.60
N GLN A 86 -19.75 -6.97 -11.59
CA GLN A 86 -19.09 -7.51 -12.77
C GLN A 86 -17.77 -6.77 -13.00
N VAL A 87 -16.76 -7.49 -13.49
CA VAL A 87 -15.43 -6.93 -13.74
C VAL A 87 -15.06 -7.08 -15.20
N GLN A 88 -14.55 -6.00 -15.78
CA GLN A 88 -13.83 -6.06 -17.05
C GLN A 88 -12.34 -6.21 -16.73
N LEU A 89 -11.72 -7.25 -17.29
CA LEU A 89 -10.31 -7.51 -17.11
C LEU A 89 -9.52 -6.95 -18.29
N THR A 90 -8.33 -6.42 -18.01
CA THR A 90 -7.36 -6.00 -19.02
C THR A 90 -6.00 -6.60 -18.71
N LEU A 91 -5.25 -6.91 -19.77
CA LEU A 91 -3.89 -7.41 -19.71
C LEU A 91 -2.97 -6.40 -20.39
N ASP A 92 -1.90 -6.01 -19.70
CA ASP A 92 -0.88 -5.13 -20.25
C ASP A 92 0.53 -5.61 -19.88
N ARG A 93 1.53 -5.29 -20.71
CA ARG A 93 2.93 -5.58 -20.39
C ARG A 93 3.60 -4.33 -19.85
N THR A 94 4.15 -4.42 -18.63
CA THR A 94 5.03 -3.39 -18.08
C THR A 94 6.46 -3.91 -17.95
N ASN A 95 7.43 -3.05 -18.26
CA ASN A 95 8.85 -3.34 -18.10
C ASN A 95 9.41 -2.44 -17.01
N TRP A 96 9.89 -3.05 -15.93
CA TRP A 96 10.59 -2.37 -14.86
C TRP A 96 12.09 -2.61 -15.02
N LYS A 97 12.91 -1.62 -14.65
CA LYS A 97 14.37 -1.75 -14.63
C LYS A 97 14.90 -1.67 -13.23
N TRP A 98 15.53 -2.75 -12.76
CA TRP A 98 16.34 -2.74 -11.56
C TRP A 98 17.80 -2.54 -11.93
N GLY A 99 18.28 -1.31 -11.86
CA GLY A 99 19.58 -0.94 -12.42
C GLY A 99 19.62 -1.27 -13.91
N LYS A 100 20.45 -2.23 -14.32
CA LYS A 100 20.55 -2.71 -15.71
C LYS A 100 19.64 -3.92 -16.01
N ARG A 101 19.03 -4.54 -15.00
CA ARG A 101 18.22 -5.75 -15.16
C ARG A 101 16.77 -5.39 -15.53
N ASN A 102 16.29 -5.96 -16.63
CA ASN A 102 14.88 -5.86 -16.99
C ASN A 102 14.03 -6.85 -16.18
N ILE A 103 12.87 -6.39 -15.74
CA ILE A 103 11.82 -7.15 -15.08
C ILE A 103 10.57 -6.92 -15.92
N ASN A 104 10.20 -7.91 -16.73
CA ASN A 104 8.97 -7.86 -17.52
C ASN A 104 7.82 -8.45 -16.70
N ILE A 105 6.75 -7.70 -16.54
CA ILE A 105 5.56 -8.10 -15.80
C ILE A 105 4.40 -8.04 -16.78
N LEU A 106 3.70 -9.18 -16.93
CA LEU A 106 2.39 -9.20 -17.56
C LEU A 106 1.37 -8.86 -16.46
N MET A 107 0.86 -7.63 -16.46
CA MET A 107 -0.10 -7.16 -15.48
C MET A 107 -1.52 -7.49 -15.91
N LEU A 108 -2.26 -8.12 -14.99
CA LEU A 108 -3.72 -8.25 -15.04
C LEU A 108 -4.32 -7.18 -14.14
N ALA A 109 -5.24 -6.39 -14.67
CA ALA A 109 -5.91 -5.31 -13.95
C ALA A 109 -7.43 -5.34 -14.19
N ILE A 110 -8.17 -4.70 -13.30
CA ILE A 110 -9.61 -4.48 -13.46
C ILE A 110 -9.81 -3.09 -14.05
N VAL A 111 -10.61 -2.99 -15.12
CA VAL A 111 -11.00 -1.71 -15.69
C VAL A 111 -12.16 -1.14 -14.89
N TYR A 112 -11.94 -0.01 -14.22
CA TYR A 112 -12.96 0.73 -13.49
C TYR A 112 -13.03 2.17 -14.01
N ARG A 113 -14.20 2.56 -14.56
CA ARG A 113 -14.45 3.91 -15.11
C ARG A 113 -13.36 4.37 -16.09
N GLY A 114 -12.88 3.46 -16.93
CA GLY A 114 -11.83 3.74 -17.93
C GLY A 114 -10.40 3.73 -17.40
N ILE A 115 -10.18 3.37 -16.12
CA ILE A 115 -8.86 3.30 -15.48
C ILE A 115 -8.56 1.86 -15.07
N ALA A 116 -7.34 1.38 -15.30
CA ALA A 116 -6.89 0.07 -14.82
C ALA A 116 -6.47 0.14 -13.34
N ILE A 117 -7.01 -0.75 -12.51
CA ILE A 117 -6.74 -0.90 -11.07
C ILE A 117 -6.10 -2.26 -10.80
#